data_AF-A0A973G8M1-F1
#
_entry.id   AF-A0A973G8M1-F1
#
_cell.length_a   1.000
_cell.length_b   1.000
_cell.length_c   1.000
_cell.angle_alpha   90.00
_cell.angle_beta   90.00
_cell.angle_gamma   90.00
#
_symmetry.space_group_name_H-M   'P 1'
#
loop_
_entity.id
_entity.type
_entity.pdbx_description
1 polymer ?
#
loop_
_entity_poly.entity_id
_entity_poly.type
_entity_poly.pdbx_seq_one_letter_code
_entity_poly.pdbx_strand_id
1 'polypeptide(L)'
;QQMEGGFLASQEYFSQAGATNAGWVATLYQDVLHRDAGASEVAFWVHELGRGSDRAAVARGFLISTERLSTVIDGYYRHLLGRGIDPAGLQTWVSAIQRGARTEAIIGGIVASDEYAAANGGAQAATSTPPVAPTSTVVPAPAPAPAPAPAPSVTPAPVPSTAPPAATGFPNASTTGVPAGVNLTPYTGPSRITQPGTVIDSQLITTPLVITAGANDVIIRNSRISAEGFWLVLNDEGATNLQIIDTELDGRGNTSNDAAVAGRNYTLTRVNIHGTVDGLKLGDDVTVQDSYIHDLVMTSGSHNDGMQSLGSDNVTIRHNTVLVPGGSTSAIILSTGSAWSMKHILIDNNLMGGGAYTVYGGYQTGVDVLSRVSDVVISNNRISTTINPRGGVYGPFASVDKPAVTLTGNVWHDGPNAGRAIS
;
A
#
# COMPACT_ATOMS: atom_id res chain seq x y z
N GLN A 1 0.75 -3.11 -13.30
CA GLN A 1 0.90 -3.62 -14.69
C GLN A 1 1.39 -5.06 -14.77
N GLN A 2 2.63 -5.42 -14.35
CA GLN A 2 3.13 -6.81 -14.54
C GLN A 2 2.47 -7.84 -13.59
N MET A 3 2.20 -7.43 -12.35
CA MET A 3 1.43 -8.19 -11.35
C MET A 3 0.00 -8.48 -11.79
N GLU A 4 -0.73 -7.42 -12.11
CA GLU A 4 -2.10 -7.46 -12.63
C GLU A 4 -2.18 -8.31 -13.91
N GLY A 5 -1.21 -8.15 -14.83
CA GLY A 5 -1.13 -8.97 -16.04
C GLY A 5 -0.87 -10.46 -15.76
N GLY A 6 -0.05 -10.79 -14.76
CA GLY A 6 0.21 -12.17 -14.35
C GLY A 6 -1.01 -12.85 -13.71
N PHE A 7 -1.75 -12.13 -12.88
CA PHE A 7 -3.00 -12.61 -12.29
C PHE A 7 -4.10 -12.82 -13.34
N LEU A 8 -4.34 -11.82 -14.19
CA LEU A 8 -5.33 -11.86 -15.28
C LEU A 8 -5.01 -12.99 -16.30
N ALA A 9 -3.73 -13.32 -16.47
CA ALA A 9 -3.29 -14.41 -17.35
C ALA A 9 -3.29 -15.80 -16.69
N SER A 10 -3.53 -15.88 -15.39
CA SER A 10 -3.42 -17.13 -14.63
C SER A 10 -4.48 -18.15 -15.04
N GLN A 11 -4.17 -19.45 -14.87
CA GLN A 11 -5.14 -20.53 -15.11
C GLN A 11 -6.38 -20.40 -14.21
N GLU A 12 -6.19 -19.85 -13.01
CA GLU A 12 -7.26 -19.63 -12.04
C GLU A 12 -8.26 -18.59 -12.55
N TYR A 13 -7.79 -17.41 -12.95
CA TYR A 13 -8.64 -16.35 -13.48
C TYR A 13 -9.42 -16.80 -14.73
N PHE A 14 -8.79 -17.58 -15.61
CA PHE A 14 -9.47 -18.18 -16.77
C PHE A 14 -10.54 -19.19 -16.40
N SER A 15 -10.32 -19.98 -15.35
CA SER A 15 -11.30 -20.96 -14.88
C SER A 15 -12.53 -20.28 -14.27
N GLN A 16 -12.32 -19.20 -13.52
CA GLN A 16 -13.40 -18.36 -12.97
C GLN A 16 -14.19 -17.62 -14.06
N ALA A 17 -13.51 -17.22 -15.14
CA ALA A 17 -14.15 -16.61 -16.29
C ALA A 17 -14.85 -17.62 -17.23
N GLY A 18 -15.30 -18.76 -16.69
CA GLY A 18 -16.05 -19.78 -17.43
C GLY A 18 -15.19 -20.74 -18.26
N ALA A 19 -13.87 -20.77 -18.04
CA ALA A 19 -12.93 -21.70 -18.66
C ALA A 19 -12.94 -21.71 -20.20
N THR A 20 -13.29 -20.58 -20.82
CA THR A 20 -13.26 -20.38 -22.27
C THR A 20 -12.55 -19.08 -22.61
N ASN A 21 -11.91 -19.02 -23.78
CA ASN A 21 -11.28 -17.78 -24.25
C ASN A 21 -12.29 -16.63 -24.36
N ALA A 22 -13.52 -16.93 -24.79
CA ALA A 22 -14.57 -15.93 -24.92
C ALA A 22 -15.04 -15.39 -23.55
N GLY A 23 -15.27 -16.29 -22.57
CA GLY A 23 -15.62 -15.91 -21.22
C GLY A 23 -14.51 -15.12 -20.54
N TRP A 24 -13.26 -15.57 -20.68
CA TRP A 24 -12.07 -14.88 -20.17
C TRP A 24 -11.94 -13.46 -20.72
N VAL A 25 -12.06 -13.27 -22.04
CA VAL A 25 -12.01 -11.94 -22.65
C VAL A 25 -13.17 -11.06 -22.17
N ALA A 26 -14.39 -11.60 -22.08
CA ALA A 26 -15.54 -10.84 -21.58
C ALA A 26 -15.32 -10.36 -20.13
N THR A 27 -14.75 -11.21 -19.27
CA THR A 27 -14.40 -10.85 -17.89
C THR A 27 -13.29 -9.79 -17.85
N LEU A 28 -12.30 -9.80 -18.76
CA LEU A 28 -11.29 -8.73 -18.84
C LEU A 28 -11.90 -7.36 -19.14
N TYR A 29 -12.91 -7.29 -20.02
CA TYR A 29 -13.62 -6.02 -20.30
C TYR A 29 -14.32 -5.48 -19.06
N GLN A 30 -14.92 -6.36 -18.26
CA GLN A 30 -15.58 -5.98 -17.02
C GLN A 30 -14.60 -5.56 -15.93
N ASP A 31 -13.58 -6.38 -15.66
CA ASP A 31 -12.68 -6.17 -14.53
C ASP A 31 -11.67 -5.05 -14.79
N VAL A 32 -11.19 -4.91 -16.04
CA VAL A 32 -10.13 -3.94 -16.39
C VAL A 32 -10.71 -2.64 -16.93
N LEU A 33 -11.75 -2.72 -17.76
CA LEU A 33 -12.30 -1.57 -18.48
C LEU A 33 -13.67 -1.11 -17.93
N HIS A 34 -14.23 -1.85 -16.95
CA HIS A 34 -15.50 -1.51 -16.28
C HIS A 34 -16.68 -1.37 -17.25
N ARG A 35 -16.71 -2.21 -18.31
CA ARG A 35 -17.83 -2.28 -19.24
C ARG A 35 -18.00 -3.67 -19.85
N ASP A 36 -19.18 -3.90 -20.42
CA ASP A 36 -19.42 -5.07 -21.26
C ASP A 36 -18.66 -4.99 -22.59
N ALA A 37 -18.22 -6.15 -23.06
CA ALA A 37 -17.62 -6.33 -24.37
C ALA A 37 -18.71 -6.53 -25.44
N GLY A 38 -18.55 -5.88 -26.60
CA GLY A 38 -19.32 -6.22 -27.79
C GLY A 38 -18.92 -7.57 -28.38
N ALA A 39 -19.83 -8.24 -29.09
CA ALA A 39 -19.56 -9.55 -29.68
C ALA A 39 -18.35 -9.57 -30.64
N SER A 40 -18.13 -8.48 -31.39
CA SER A 40 -16.97 -8.32 -32.28
C SER A 40 -15.65 -8.11 -31.52
N GLU A 41 -15.70 -7.49 -30.35
CA GLU A 41 -14.52 -7.25 -29.49
C GLU A 41 -14.06 -8.57 -28.87
N VAL A 42 -14.99 -9.37 -28.36
CA VAL A 42 -14.69 -10.72 -27.87
C VAL A 42 -14.13 -11.59 -29.00
N ALA A 43 -14.76 -11.57 -30.17
CA ALA A 43 -14.33 -12.34 -31.33
C ALA A 43 -12.90 -11.98 -31.79
N PHE A 44 -12.53 -10.69 -31.74
CA PHE A 44 -11.19 -10.23 -32.07
C PHE A 44 -10.12 -10.86 -31.17
N TRP A 45 -10.27 -10.76 -29.84
CA TRP A 45 -9.28 -11.31 -28.92
C TRP A 45 -9.24 -12.84 -28.91
N VAL A 46 -10.40 -13.49 -29.09
CA VAL A 46 -10.45 -14.96 -29.28
C VAL A 46 -9.69 -15.36 -30.55
N HIS A 47 -9.79 -14.58 -31.64
CA HIS A 47 -8.99 -14.81 -32.84
C HIS A 47 -7.50 -14.66 -32.58
N GLU A 48 -7.07 -13.60 -31.87
CA GLU A 48 -5.67 -13.38 -31.51
C GLU A 48 -5.08 -14.52 -30.65
N LEU A 49 -5.84 -15.00 -29.66
CA LEU A 49 -5.47 -16.20 -28.88
C LEU A 49 -5.34 -17.43 -29.78
N GLY A 50 -6.22 -17.57 -30.78
CA GLY A 50 -6.15 -18.63 -31.79
C GLY A 50 -4.95 -18.54 -32.74
N ARG A 51 -4.35 -17.35 -32.90
CA ARG A 51 -3.13 -17.12 -33.69
C ARG A 51 -1.83 -17.36 -32.91
N GLY A 52 -1.93 -17.72 -31.63
CA GLY A 52 -0.79 -18.02 -30.77
C GLY A 52 -0.38 -16.91 -29.81
N SER A 53 -1.15 -15.83 -29.70
CA SER A 53 -0.98 -14.87 -28.60
C SER A 53 -1.29 -15.58 -27.28
N ASP A 54 -0.43 -15.42 -26.28
CA ASP A 54 -0.70 -15.96 -24.94
C ASP A 54 -1.61 -15.01 -24.12
N ARG A 55 -2.18 -15.54 -23.04
CA ARG A 55 -3.06 -14.77 -22.15
C ARG A 55 -2.35 -13.60 -21.46
N ALA A 56 -1.04 -13.69 -21.25
CA ALA A 56 -0.25 -12.62 -20.65
C ALA A 56 -0.08 -11.43 -21.59
N ALA A 57 0.08 -11.68 -22.89
CA ALA A 57 0.13 -10.67 -23.93
C ALA A 57 -1.22 -9.96 -24.08
N VAL A 58 -2.32 -10.72 -24.08
CA VAL A 58 -3.68 -10.16 -24.17
C VAL A 58 -4.03 -9.36 -22.91
N ALA A 59 -3.80 -9.90 -21.71
CA ALA A 59 -4.04 -9.17 -20.46
C ALA A 59 -3.22 -7.88 -20.38
N ARG A 60 -1.94 -7.92 -20.79
CA ARG A 60 -1.11 -6.72 -20.88
C ARG A 60 -1.68 -5.70 -21.86
N GLY A 61 -2.22 -6.14 -22.99
CA GLY A 61 -2.89 -5.29 -23.98
C GLY A 61 -4.05 -4.50 -23.38
N PHE A 62 -4.87 -5.12 -22.52
CA PHE A 62 -5.93 -4.42 -21.78
C PHE A 62 -5.37 -3.38 -20.81
N LEU A 63 -4.34 -3.76 -20.03
CA LEU A 63 -3.75 -2.90 -19.01
C LEU A 63 -3.04 -1.66 -19.56
N ILE A 64 -2.51 -1.73 -20.77
CA ILE A 64 -1.88 -0.59 -21.47
C ILE A 64 -2.76 -0.02 -22.58
N SER A 65 -4.02 -0.45 -22.66
CA SER A 65 -4.96 0.07 -23.65
C SER A 65 -5.19 1.56 -23.40
N THR A 66 -5.44 2.31 -24.48
CA THR A 66 -5.80 3.73 -24.37
C THR A 66 -7.01 3.93 -23.46
N GLU A 67 -7.98 3.02 -23.51
CA GLU A 67 -9.19 3.06 -22.68
C GLU A 67 -8.85 2.96 -21.18
N ARG A 68 -8.10 1.93 -20.76
CA ARG A 68 -7.65 1.78 -19.37
C ARG A 68 -6.81 2.96 -18.92
N LEU A 69 -5.82 3.33 -19.72
CA LEU A 69 -4.87 4.38 -19.35
C LEU A 69 -5.55 5.74 -19.27
N SER A 70 -6.55 6.02 -20.11
CA SER A 70 -7.30 7.29 -20.06
C SER A 70 -7.97 7.49 -18.71
N THR A 71 -8.67 6.46 -18.22
CA THR A 71 -9.33 6.49 -16.91
C THR A 71 -8.33 6.65 -15.77
N VAL A 72 -7.24 5.88 -15.81
CA VAL A 72 -6.20 5.92 -14.77
C VAL A 72 -5.49 7.28 -14.72
N ILE A 73 -5.10 7.82 -15.87
CA ILE A 73 -4.39 9.12 -15.95
C ILE A 73 -5.32 10.27 -15.56
N ASP A 74 -6.57 10.29 -16.03
CA ASP A 74 -7.53 11.32 -15.65
C ASP A 74 -7.81 11.29 -14.14
N GLY A 75 -7.88 10.09 -13.55
CA GLY A 75 -7.94 9.90 -12.10
C GLY A 75 -6.78 10.56 -11.36
N TYR A 76 -5.54 10.34 -11.81
CA TYR A 76 -4.36 10.98 -11.19
C TYR A 76 -4.38 12.50 -11.31
N TYR A 77 -4.77 13.06 -12.45
CA TYR A 77 -4.86 14.51 -12.62
C TYR A 77 -5.93 15.12 -11.73
N ARG A 78 -7.12 14.51 -11.66
CA ARG A 78 -8.19 14.98 -10.76
C ARG A 78 -7.77 14.92 -9.30
N HIS A 79 -7.03 13.87 -8.93
CA HIS A 79 -6.58 13.69 -7.56
C HIS A 79 -5.46 14.65 -7.16
N LEU A 80 -4.45 14.83 -8.01
CA LEU A 80 -3.25 15.59 -7.68
C LEU A 80 -3.36 17.08 -7.99
N LEU A 81 -4.20 17.45 -8.96
CA LEU A 81 -4.34 18.84 -9.46
C LEU A 81 -5.77 19.39 -9.36
N GLY A 82 -6.75 18.58 -8.93
CA GLY A 82 -8.14 19.02 -8.82
C GLY A 82 -8.86 19.26 -10.16
N ARG A 83 -8.24 18.87 -11.29
CA ARG A 83 -8.82 18.99 -12.64
C ARG A 83 -8.57 17.75 -13.48
N GLY A 84 -9.40 17.52 -14.49
CA GLY A 84 -9.14 16.48 -15.49
C GLY A 84 -7.92 16.81 -16.35
N ILE A 85 -7.33 15.78 -16.95
CA ILE A 85 -6.25 15.96 -17.92
C ILE A 85 -6.80 16.45 -19.26
N ASP A 86 -6.04 17.30 -19.97
CA ASP A 86 -6.41 17.68 -21.32
C ASP A 86 -6.14 16.54 -22.33
N PRO A 87 -6.84 16.50 -23.48
CA PRO A 87 -6.69 15.42 -24.45
C PRO A 87 -5.27 15.23 -25.01
N ALA A 88 -4.48 16.31 -25.14
CA ALA A 88 -3.13 16.22 -25.70
C ALA A 88 -2.13 15.68 -24.66
N GLY A 89 -2.24 16.14 -23.41
CA GLY A 89 -1.50 15.59 -22.28
C GLY A 89 -1.81 14.11 -22.07
N LEU A 90 -3.09 13.73 -22.17
CA LEU A 90 -3.53 12.34 -22.06
C LEU A 90 -2.89 11.46 -23.13
N GLN A 91 -2.95 11.88 -24.39
CA GLN A 91 -2.34 11.12 -25.48
C GLN A 91 -0.81 11.00 -25.30
N THR A 92 -0.17 12.01 -24.74
CA THR A 92 1.28 12.00 -24.45
C THR A 92 1.62 10.93 -23.42
N TRP A 93 0.89 10.89 -22.30
CA TRP A 93 1.09 9.89 -21.25
C TRP A 93 0.75 8.47 -21.69
N VAL A 94 -0.38 8.29 -22.38
CA VAL A 94 -0.76 6.99 -22.96
C VAL A 94 0.36 6.48 -23.86
N SER A 95 0.86 7.32 -24.77
CA SER A 95 1.92 6.94 -25.70
C SER A 95 3.25 6.65 -24.99
N ALA A 96 3.57 7.38 -23.92
CA ALA A 96 4.76 7.10 -23.12
C ALA A 96 4.69 5.72 -22.47
N ILE A 97 3.54 5.37 -21.87
CA ILE A 97 3.34 4.09 -21.19
C ILE A 97 3.32 2.93 -22.18
N GLN A 98 2.68 3.10 -23.33
CA GLN A 98 2.69 2.11 -24.40
C GLN A 98 4.10 1.88 -24.99
N ARG A 99 5.00 2.86 -24.89
CA ARG A 99 6.43 2.73 -25.23
C ARG A 99 7.31 2.20 -24.10
N GLY A 100 6.72 1.79 -22.98
CA GLY A 100 7.41 1.16 -21.86
C GLY A 100 7.69 2.09 -20.67
N ALA A 101 7.16 3.31 -20.65
CA ALA A 101 7.15 4.10 -19.42
C ALA A 101 6.24 3.46 -18.37
N ARG A 102 6.59 3.64 -17.10
CA ARG A 102 5.81 3.12 -15.97
C ARG A 102 4.62 4.03 -15.68
N THR A 103 3.49 3.50 -15.21
CA THR A 103 2.33 4.33 -14.78
C THR A 103 2.73 5.29 -13.66
N GLU A 104 3.66 4.89 -12.80
CA GLU A 104 4.25 5.67 -11.72
C GLU A 104 4.97 6.93 -12.21
N ALA A 105 5.42 6.95 -13.48
CA ALA A 105 6.00 8.14 -14.10
C ALA A 105 4.97 9.26 -14.30
N ILE A 106 3.67 8.93 -14.36
CA ILE A 106 2.59 9.93 -14.40
C ILE A 106 2.57 10.70 -13.09
N ILE A 107 2.58 10.01 -11.95
CA ILE A 107 2.57 10.62 -10.62
C ILE A 107 3.82 11.48 -10.46
N GLY A 108 5.00 10.94 -10.77
CA GLY A 108 6.26 11.69 -10.69
C GLY A 108 6.27 12.93 -11.60
N GLY A 109 5.73 12.82 -12.82
CA GLY A 109 5.63 13.93 -13.76
C GLY A 109 4.64 15.02 -13.32
N ILE A 110 3.51 14.62 -12.74
CA ILE A 110 2.54 15.57 -12.18
C ILE A 110 3.16 16.27 -10.97
N VAL A 111 3.69 15.53 -10.00
CA VAL A 111 4.27 16.09 -8.77
C VAL A 111 5.45 17.03 -9.04
N ALA A 112 6.25 16.75 -10.08
CA ALA A 112 7.35 17.59 -10.51
C ALA A 112 6.95 18.82 -11.36
N SER A 113 5.66 18.99 -11.68
CA SER A 113 5.20 20.08 -12.54
C SER A 113 5.02 21.40 -11.79
N ASP A 114 5.30 22.52 -12.47
CA ASP A 114 5.01 23.87 -11.97
C ASP A 114 3.52 24.03 -11.62
N GLU A 115 2.65 23.30 -12.32
CA GLU A 115 1.23 23.29 -12.05
C GLU A 115 0.88 22.61 -10.73
N TYR A 116 1.52 21.49 -10.40
CA TYR A 116 1.36 20.88 -9.08
C TYR A 116 1.92 21.76 -7.98
N ALA A 117 3.05 22.43 -8.22
CA ALA A 117 3.62 23.42 -7.30
C ALA A 117 2.67 24.62 -7.10
N ALA A 118 2.00 25.09 -8.15
CA ALA A 118 1.03 26.18 -8.09
C ALA A 118 -0.31 25.77 -7.46
N ALA A 119 -0.78 24.55 -7.71
CA ALA A 119 -2.01 24.01 -7.13
C ALA A 119 -1.86 23.72 -5.62
N ASN A 120 -0.65 23.35 -5.18
CA ASN A 120 -0.36 22.92 -3.80
C ASN A 120 0.51 23.89 -3.00
N GLY A 121 0.91 25.02 -3.58
CA GLY A 121 1.71 26.07 -2.95
C GLY A 121 1.06 27.44 -3.09
N GLY A 122 0.39 27.91 -2.03
CA GLY A 122 -0.12 29.28 -1.96
C GLY A 122 1.01 30.32 -1.90
N ALA A 123 1.19 31.04 -3.01
CA ALA A 123 1.83 32.34 -3.19
C ALA A 123 3.37 32.49 -3.04
N GLN A 124 4.07 32.47 -4.19
CA GLN A 124 4.73 33.69 -4.66
C GLN A 124 4.98 33.62 -6.17
N ALA A 125 4.19 34.37 -6.94
CA ALA A 125 4.61 34.81 -8.26
C ALA A 125 5.74 35.83 -8.07
N ALA A 126 6.95 35.47 -8.50
CA ALA A 126 7.99 36.43 -8.83
C ALA A 126 8.47 36.14 -10.25
N THR A 127 8.20 37.12 -11.09
CA THR A 127 8.50 37.28 -12.50
C THR A 127 9.92 36.85 -12.90
N SER A 128 9.99 36.16 -14.04
CA SER A 128 11.21 35.83 -14.78
C SER A 128 11.99 37.06 -15.25
N THR A 129 13.27 37.14 -14.89
CA THR A 129 14.31 37.80 -15.68
C THR A 129 15.55 36.91 -15.74
N PRO A 130 16.21 36.74 -16.91
CA PRO A 130 17.37 35.85 -17.05
C PRO A 130 18.65 36.51 -16.52
N PRO A 131 19.59 35.76 -15.92
CA PRO A 131 20.83 36.35 -15.42
C PRO A 131 21.84 36.55 -16.56
N VAL A 132 22.40 37.76 -16.61
CA VAL A 132 23.63 38.10 -17.34
C VAL A 132 24.84 37.51 -16.59
N ALA A 133 25.85 37.08 -17.34
CA ALA A 133 27.08 36.46 -16.85
C ALA A 133 27.84 37.30 -15.80
N PRO A 134 28.52 36.67 -14.82
CA PRO A 134 29.26 37.41 -13.81
C PRO A 134 30.65 37.84 -14.31
N THR A 135 30.93 39.14 -14.20
CA THR A 135 32.30 39.68 -14.15
C THR A 135 32.84 39.60 -12.72
N SER A 136 34.11 39.19 -12.61
CA SER A 136 34.83 38.99 -11.37
C SER A 136 35.03 40.28 -10.57
N THR A 137 34.58 40.29 -9.31
CA THR A 137 35.00 41.27 -8.31
C THR A 137 35.59 40.56 -7.09
N VAL A 138 36.67 41.14 -6.57
CA VAL A 138 37.50 40.64 -5.47
C VAL A 138 36.76 40.77 -4.14
N VAL A 139 36.68 39.68 -3.38
CA VAL A 139 36.07 39.61 -2.04
C VAL A 139 37.11 39.99 -0.96
N PRO A 140 36.81 40.92 -0.03
CA PRO A 140 37.63 41.14 1.16
C PRO A 140 37.42 40.04 2.20
N ALA A 141 38.45 39.79 3.03
CA ALA A 141 38.49 38.72 4.04
C ALA A 141 37.31 38.76 5.05
N PRO A 142 36.83 37.59 5.55
CA PRO A 142 35.69 37.53 6.44
C PRO A 142 36.03 37.95 7.88
N ALA A 143 35.06 38.60 8.54
CA ALA A 143 35.09 38.89 9.97
C ALA A 143 34.89 37.62 10.83
N PRO A 144 35.33 37.60 12.11
CA PRO A 144 35.23 36.42 12.97
C PRO A 144 33.78 36.05 13.27
N ALA A 145 33.50 34.74 13.31
CA ALA A 145 32.17 34.18 13.57
C ALA A 145 31.66 34.53 14.99
N PRO A 146 30.36 34.84 15.17
CA PRO A 146 29.75 34.99 16.48
C PRO A 146 29.67 33.66 17.23
N ALA A 147 29.74 33.73 18.56
CA ALA A 147 29.73 32.58 19.47
C ALA A 147 28.44 31.73 19.32
N PRO A 148 28.53 30.39 19.48
CA PRO A 148 27.39 29.50 19.29
C PRO A 148 26.27 29.78 20.30
N ALA A 149 25.03 29.82 19.79
CA ALA A 149 23.82 29.93 20.59
C ALA A 149 23.67 28.70 21.52
N PRO A 150 23.13 28.86 22.73
CA PRO A 150 22.89 27.74 23.64
C PRO A 150 21.95 26.72 23.00
N ALA A 151 22.26 25.44 23.17
CA ALA A 151 21.48 24.33 22.66
C ALA A 151 20.02 24.41 23.15
N PRO A 152 19.02 24.10 22.30
CA PRO A 152 17.64 24.02 22.73
C PRO A 152 17.51 23.00 23.85
N SER A 153 16.78 23.38 24.90
CA SER A 153 16.46 22.51 26.03
C SER A 153 15.69 21.29 25.49
N VAL A 154 16.27 20.11 25.65
CA VAL A 154 15.57 18.85 25.44
C VAL A 154 14.43 18.76 26.45
N THR A 155 13.21 18.99 25.97
CA THR A 155 12.01 18.61 26.70
C THR A 155 12.12 17.12 27.05
N PRO A 156 12.02 16.72 28.33
CA PRO A 156 12.07 15.32 28.71
C PRO A 156 11.02 14.52 27.93
N ALA A 157 11.41 13.35 27.42
CA ALA A 157 10.48 12.42 26.79
C ALA A 157 9.30 12.17 27.74
N PRO A 158 8.04 12.31 27.29
CA PRO A 158 6.89 12.03 28.14
C PRO A 158 6.96 10.58 28.61
N VAL A 159 6.74 10.39 29.91
CA VAL A 159 6.68 9.09 30.59
C VAL A 159 5.77 8.14 29.78
N PRO A 160 6.16 6.86 29.58
CA PRO A 160 5.31 5.90 28.91
C PRO A 160 3.94 5.88 29.60
N SER A 161 2.88 6.19 28.85
CA SER A 161 1.54 5.73 29.19
C SER A 161 1.67 4.23 29.45
N THR A 162 1.23 3.76 30.62
CA THR A 162 1.44 2.36 31.03
C THR A 162 0.89 1.47 29.92
N ALA A 163 1.78 0.73 29.25
CA ALA A 163 1.41 -0.20 28.20
C ALA A 163 0.27 -1.09 28.74
N PRO A 164 -0.82 -1.29 27.98
CA PRO A 164 -1.85 -2.23 28.36
C PRO A 164 -1.21 -3.58 28.74
N PRO A 165 -1.76 -4.32 29.72
CA PRO A 165 -1.24 -5.64 30.08
C PRO A 165 -1.08 -6.50 28.84
N ALA A 166 0.00 -7.30 28.78
CA ALA A 166 0.19 -8.25 27.69
C ALA A 166 -1.06 -9.13 27.58
N ALA A 167 -1.84 -8.93 26.52
CA ALA A 167 -3.07 -9.67 26.32
C ALA A 167 -2.73 -11.16 26.17
N THR A 168 -3.48 -12.02 26.86
CA THR A 168 -3.43 -13.46 26.59
C THR A 168 -4.13 -13.71 25.26
N GLY A 169 -3.37 -13.83 24.17
CA GLY A 169 -3.91 -14.11 22.84
C GLY A 169 -3.50 -13.08 21.79
N PHE A 170 -4.07 -13.21 20.59
CA PHE A 170 -3.78 -12.33 19.46
C PHE A 170 -4.53 -10.99 19.57
N PRO A 171 -4.03 -9.92 18.92
CA PRO A 171 -4.67 -8.61 18.97
C PRO A 171 -6.13 -8.62 18.50
N ASN A 172 -6.95 -7.79 19.11
CA ASN A 172 -8.33 -7.54 18.71
C ASN A 172 -8.74 -6.12 19.11
N ALA A 173 -9.96 -5.71 18.79
CA ALA A 173 -10.46 -4.36 19.04
C ALA A 173 -10.42 -3.90 20.52
N SER A 174 -10.31 -4.81 21.49
CA SER A 174 -10.15 -4.45 22.92
C SER A 174 -8.69 -4.22 23.34
N THR A 175 -7.73 -4.65 22.53
CA THR A 175 -6.28 -4.57 22.82
C THR A 175 -5.53 -3.65 21.86
N THR A 176 -6.23 -3.10 20.87
CA THR A 176 -5.69 -2.22 19.83
C THR A 176 -6.58 -0.99 19.67
N GLY A 177 -6.05 0.04 18.99
CA GLY A 177 -6.77 1.29 18.79
C GLY A 177 -6.62 2.23 19.98
N VAL A 178 -7.57 3.16 20.11
CA VAL A 178 -7.58 4.15 21.19
C VAL A 178 -7.75 3.44 22.54
N PRO A 179 -6.83 3.61 23.52
CA PRO A 179 -6.96 2.97 24.81
C PRO A 179 -8.23 3.40 25.55
N ALA A 180 -8.83 2.47 26.28
CA ALA A 180 -10.02 2.75 27.07
C ALA A 180 -9.79 3.90 28.06
N GLY A 181 -10.72 4.86 28.08
CA GLY A 181 -10.65 6.04 28.95
C GLY A 181 -9.89 7.24 28.39
N VAL A 182 -9.25 7.11 27.21
CA VAL A 182 -8.69 8.28 26.50
C VAL A 182 -9.82 9.15 25.97
N ASN A 183 -9.79 10.43 26.33
CA ASN A 183 -10.71 11.44 25.80
C ASN A 183 -10.07 12.12 24.58
N LEU A 184 -10.66 11.90 23.41
CA LEU A 184 -10.18 12.52 22.17
C LEU A 184 -10.61 13.98 22.07
N THR A 185 -9.67 14.85 21.73
CA THR A 185 -9.95 16.25 21.37
C THR A 185 -9.90 16.43 19.84
N PRO A 186 -10.67 17.33 19.24
CA PRO A 186 -10.58 17.57 17.80
C PRO A 186 -9.16 17.99 17.38
N TYR A 187 -8.63 17.36 16.34
CA TYR A 187 -7.39 17.80 15.70
C TYR A 187 -7.64 19.04 14.85
N THR A 188 -6.87 20.10 15.09
CA THR A 188 -6.95 21.36 14.33
C THR A 188 -5.66 21.69 13.59
N GLY A 189 -4.69 20.77 13.59
CA GLY A 189 -3.43 20.94 12.89
C GLY A 189 -3.54 20.69 11.37
N PRO A 190 -2.43 20.85 10.64
CA PRO A 190 -2.43 20.66 9.19
C PRO A 190 -2.56 19.17 8.82
N SER A 191 -3.10 18.89 7.63
CA SER A 191 -3.10 17.55 7.02
C SER A 191 -1.73 17.15 6.46
N ARG A 192 -0.87 18.11 6.15
CA ARG A 192 0.53 17.88 5.76
C ARG A 192 1.44 18.18 6.95
N ILE A 193 2.06 17.15 7.50
CA ILE A 193 2.97 17.26 8.65
C ILE A 193 4.37 17.54 8.13
N THR A 194 4.87 18.74 8.42
CA THR A 194 6.16 19.23 7.89
C THR A 194 7.24 19.35 8.97
N GLN A 195 6.86 19.41 10.23
CA GLN A 195 7.79 19.62 11.33
C GLN A 195 8.30 18.25 11.87
N PRO A 196 9.63 18.02 11.89
CA PRO A 196 10.18 16.83 12.54
C PRO A 196 9.87 16.80 14.04
N GLY A 197 9.67 15.61 14.59
CA GLY A 197 9.31 15.40 15.99
C GLY A 197 7.87 15.80 16.35
N THR A 198 7.01 16.04 15.36
CA THR A 198 5.59 16.35 15.63
C THR A 198 4.93 15.20 16.38
N VAL A 199 4.22 15.52 17.47
CA VAL A 199 3.44 14.57 18.25
C VAL A 199 1.97 14.92 18.17
N ILE A 200 1.16 13.99 17.67
CA ILE A 200 -0.30 14.05 17.65
C ILE A 200 -0.79 13.03 18.68
N ASP A 201 -1.37 13.49 19.78
CA ASP A 201 -1.71 12.65 20.93
C ASP A 201 -3.15 12.90 21.39
N SER A 202 -3.92 11.82 21.54
CA SER A 202 -5.29 11.89 22.06
C SER A 202 -6.19 12.80 21.23
N GLN A 203 -6.06 12.74 19.90
CA GLN A 203 -6.83 13.56 18.98
C GLN A 203 -7.74 12.76 18.05
N LEU A 204 -8.91 13.32 17.75
CA LEU A 204 -9.80 12.89 16.68
C LEU A 204 -9.45 13.67 15.42
N ILE A 205 -8.89 12.96 14.45
CA ILE A 205 -8.43 13.49 13.16
C ILE A 205 -9.45 13.07 12.11
N THR A 206 -10.05 14.05 11.43
CA THR A 206 -11.12 13.81 10.45
C THR A 206 -10.68 14.03 9.00
N THR A 207 -9.37 14.14 8.78
CA THR A 207 -8.75 14.31 7.47
C THR A 207 -7.54 13.37 7.33
N PRO A 208 -7.21 12.93 6.11
CA PRO A 208 -5.96 12.21 5.86
C PRO A 208 -4.72 13.01 6.26
N LEU A 209 -3.67 12.30 6.68
CA LEU A 209 -2.38 12.88 6.99
C LEU A 209 -1.32 12.46 5.96
N VAL A 210 -0.48 13.42 5.54
CA VAL A 210 0.71 13.16 4.74
C VAL A 210 1.93 13.62 5.52
N ILE A 211 2.88 12.72 5.73
CA ILE A 211 4.16 13.03 6.36
C ILE A 211 5.13 13.44 5.26
N THR A 212 5.49 14.73 5.25
CA THR A 212 6.26 15.30 4.15
C THR A 212 7.75 15.05 4.32
N ALA A 213 8.52 15.18 3.24
CA ALA A 213 9.98 15.12 3.26
C ALA A 213 10.57 15.95 4.43
N GLY A 214 11.44 15.32 5.25
CA GLY A 214 12.12 15.97 6.37
C GLY A 214 11.33 16.02 7.69
N ALA A 215 10.04 15.66 7.70
CA ALA A 215 9.26 15.53 8.94
C ALA A 215 9.55 14.18 9.64
N ASN A 216 10.80 13.96 10.01
CA ASN A 216 11.23 12.73 10.67
C ASN A 216 10.70 12.65 12.11
N ASP A 217 10.69 11.46 12.68
CA ASP A 217 10.36 11.22 14.10
C ASP A 217 8.95 11.68 14.51
N VAL A 218 8.00 11.67 13.56
CA VAL A 218 6.60 11.99 13.83
C VAL A 218 5.95 10.84 14.61
N ILE A 219 5.20 11.19 15.65
CA ILE A 219 4.47 10.24 16.49
C ILE A 219 2.99 10.58 16.46
N ILE A 220 2.16 9.62 16.05
CA ILE A 220 0.70 9.66 16.18
C ILE A 220 0.34 8.62 17.23
N ARG A 221 -0.30 9.03 18.34
CA ARG A 221 -0.62 8.10 19.43
C ARG A 221 -1.94 8.37 20.13
N ASN A 222 -2.52 7.33 20.74
CA ASN A 222 -3.78 7.41 21.50
C ASN A 222 -4.92 8.08 20.72
N SER A 223 -4.85 8.07 19.39
CA SER A 223 -5.64 8.94 18.53
C SER A 223 -6.61 8.12 17.68
N ARG A 224 -7.60 8.78 17.09
CA ARG A 224 -8.42 8.18 16.04
C ARG A 224 -8.32 9.01 14.79
N ILE A 225 -7.96 8.38 13.68
CA ILE A 225 -8.13 8.94 12.34
C ILE A 225 -9.39 8.31 11.77
N SER A 226 -10.46 9.10 11.63
CA SER A 226 -11.73 8.68 11.03
C SER A 226 -12.06 9.60 9.87
N ALA A 227 -11.64 9.20 8.67
CA ALA A 227 -11.64 10.07 7.50
C ALA A 227 -11.91 9.28 6.21
N GLU A 228 -12.38 9.99 5.18
CA GLU A 228 -12.39 9.51 3.81
C GLU A 228 -11.17 10.11 3.08
N GLY A 229 -10.53 9.33 2.23
CA GLY A 229 -9.29 9.68 1.55
C GLY A 229 -8.65 8.46 0.91
N PHE A 230 -7.77 8.68 -0.07
CA PHE A 230 -7.08 7.59 -0.77
C PHE A 230 -6.14 6.80 0.17
N TRP A 231 -5.62 7.46 1.20
CA TRP A 231 -5.01 6.87 2.39
C TRP A 231 -5.47 7.63 3.64
N LEU A 232 -5.36 7.02 4.83
CA LEU A 232 -5.53 7.74 6.10
C LEU A 232 -4.20 8.36 6.55
N VAL A 233 -3.09 7.65 6.34
CA VAL A 233 -1.73 8.17 6.54
C VAL A 233 -0.81 7.77 5.38
N LEU A 234 -0.09 8.73 4.81
CA LEU A 234 0.93 8.49 3.78
C LEU A 234 2.30 8.92 4.27
N ASN A 235 3.30 8.03 4.15
CA ASN A 235 4.71 8.35 4.31
C ASN A 235 5.53 7.91 3.10
N ASP A 236 5.38 8.61 1.97
CA ASP A 236 6.07 8.30 0.71
C ASP A 236 6.98 9.44 0.20
N GLU A 237 7.01 10.58 0.91
CA GLU A 237 7.84 11.74 0.56
C GLU A 237 9.25 11.70 1.21
N GLY A 238 9.60 10.62 1.91
CA GLY A 238 10.96 10.37 2.42
C GLY A 238 11.23 10.78 3.87
N ALA A 239 10.20 11.03 4.68
CA ALA A 239 10.38 11.14 6.12
C ALA A 239 10.68 9.76 6.74
N THR A 240 11.49 9.77 7.80
CA THR A 240 11.90 8.56 8.51
C THR A 240 11.28 8.47 9.90
N ASN A 241 11.19 7.24 10.42
CA ASN A 241 10.77 6.96 11.79
C ASN A 241 9.38 7.49 12.14
N LEU A 242 8.40 7.34 11.24
CA LEU A 242 6.99 7.57 11.58
C LEU A 242 6.53 6.47 12.54
N GLN A 243 5.95 6.86 13.68
CA GLN A 243 5.38 5.93 14.65
C GLN A 243 3.88 6.18 14.82
N ILE A 244 3.07 5.13 14.68
CA ILE A 244 1.63 5.15 14.94
C ILE A 244 1.33 4.10 16.01
N ILE A 245 0.88 4.55 17.18
CA ILE A 245 0.83 3.73 18.40
C ILE A 245 -0.54 3.87 19.05
N ASP A 246 -1.18 2.78 19.48
CA ASP A 246 -2.43 2.83 20.25
C ASP A 246 -3.48 3.74 19.56
N THR A 247 -3.63 3.58 18.25
CA THR A 247 -4.39 4.48 17.39
C THR A 247 -5.38 3.70 16.55
N GLU A 248 -6.58 4.22 16.41
CA GLU A 248 -7.60 3.64 15.53
C GLU A 248 -7.62 4.36 14.18
N LEU A 249 -7.61 3.58 13.11
CA LEU A 249 -7.70 4.03 11.74
C LEU A 249 -9.01 3.49 11.13
N ASP A 250 -9.97 4.39 10.98
CA ASP A 250 -11.32 4.13 10.49
C ASP A 250 -11.50 4.80 9.12
N GLY A 251 -11.57 3.98 8.08
CA GLY A 251 -11.77 4.44 6.70
C GLY A 251 -13.20 4.84 6.38
N ARG A 252 -14.14 4.75 7.34
CA ARG A 252 -15.55 5.15 7.21
C ARG A 252 -16.32 4.45 6.09
N GLY A 253 -15.89 3.25 5.71
CA GLY A 253 -16.54 2.52 4.61
C GLY A 253 -16.08 3.01 3.23
N ASN A 254 -14.97 3.74 3.13
CA ASN A 254 -14.52 4.33 1.88
C ASN A 254 -14.08 3.25 0.89
N THR A 255 -14.83 3.14 -0.21
CA THR A 255 -14.62 2.16 -1.28
C THR A 255 -13.75 2.66 -2.43
N SER A 256 -13.32 3.92 -2.41
CA SER A 256 -12.55 4.56 -3.49
C SER A 256 -11.12 4.87 -3.05
N ASN A 257 -10.63 4.20 -2.01
CA ASN A 257 -9.28 4.36 -1.49
C ASN A 257 -8.35 3.21 -1.85
N ASP A 258 -7.08 3.39 -1.49
CA ASP A 258 -6.04 2.38 -1.62
C ASP A 258 -5.87 1.64 -0.30
N ALA A 259 -5.33 2.28 0.75
CA ALA A 259 -5.05 1.62 2.04
C ALA A 259 -5.24 2.55 3.25
N ALA A 260 -5.28 2.02 4.47
CA ALA A 260 -5.24 2.85 5.67
C ALA A 260 -3.89 3.58 5.82
N VAL A 261 -2.77 2.86 5.71
CA VAL A 261 -1.42 3.44 5.72
C VAL A 261 -0.63 2.97 4.50
N ALA A 262 0.04 3.90 3.84
CA ALA A 262 0.88 3.61 2.68
C ALA A 262 2.25 4.31 2.75
N GLY A 263 3.21 3.77 2.02
CA GLY A 263 4.57 4.31 1.90
C GLY A 263 5.61 3.42 2.58
N ARG A 264 6.63 4.04 3.19
CA ARG A 264 7.82 3.39 3.75
C ARG A 264 8.18 3.99 5.12
N ASN A 265 9.16 3.43 5.81
CA ASN A 265 9.76 4.01 7.03
C ASN A 265 8.75 4.31 8.15
N TYR A 266 7.82 3.39 8.40
CA TYR A 266 6.82 3.54 9.46
C TYR A 266 6.72 2.31 10.36
N THR A 267 6.36 2.56 11.62
CA THR A 267 6.09 1.53 12.63
C THR A 267 4.67 1.68 13.15
N LEU A 268 3.92 0.58 13.09
CA LEU A 268 2.57 0.44 13.66
C LEU A 268 2.65 -0.46 14.90
N THR A 269 2.11 0.00 16.02
CA THR A 269 2.04 -0.77 17.26
C THR A 269 0.67 -0.64 17.92
N ARG A 270 -0.04 -1.76 18.11
CA ARG A 270 -1.39 -1.79 18.70
C ARG A 270 -2.40 -0.91 17.97
N VAL A 271 -2.32 -0.89 16.65
CA VAL A 271 -3.24 -0.11 15.81
C VAL A 271 -4.47 -0.95 15.45
N ASN A 272 -5.64 -0.33 15.47
CA ASN A 272 -6.89 -0.94 15.03
C ASN A 272 -7.29 -0.36 13.67
N ILE A 273 -7.37 -1.18 12.62
CA ILE A 273 -7.57 -0.74 11.23
C ILE A 273 -8.82 -1.40 10.66
N HIS A 274 -9.77 -0.58 10.19
CA HIS A 274 -11.01 -1.05 9.58
C HIS A 274 -11.63 -0.01 8.64
N GLY A 275 -12.64 -0.42 7.88
CA GLY A 275 -13.43 0.50 7.05
C GLY A 275 -12.71 1.04 5.81
N THR A 276 -11.58 0.44 5.41
CA THR A 276 -10.81 0.75 4.19
C THR A 276 -10.87 -0.40 3.18
N VAL A 277 -10.51 -0.17 1.91
CA VAL A 277 -10.38 -1.25 0.91
C VAL A 277 -9.19 -2.15 1.27
N ASP A 278 -7.95 -1.66 1.23
CA ASP A 278 -6.82 -2.39 1.80
C ASP A 278 -6.50 -1.92 3.22
N GLY A 279 -5.84 -2.79 3.99
CA GLY A 279 -5.26 -2.40 5.26
C GLY A 279 -4.01 -1.55 5.04
N LEU A 280 -2.92 -2.16 4.57
CA LEU A 280 -1.59 -1.52 4.53
C LEU A 280 -0.86 -1.71 3.20
N LYS A 281 -0.15 -0.67 2.74
CA LYS A 281 0.93 -0.82 1.72
C LYS A 281 2.29 -0.79 2.39
N LEU A 282 3.02 -1.89 2.25
CA LEU A 282 4.30 -2.16 2.90
C LEU A 282 5.45 -1.87 1.92
N GLY A 283 5.95 -0.63 1.94
CA GLY A 283 7.24 -0.27 1.34
C GLY A 283 8.42 -0.69 2.23
N ASP A 284 9.58 -0.07 2.00
CA ASP A 284 10.80 -0.39 2.75
C ASP A 284 10.75 0.06 4.22
N ASP A 285 11.48 -0.63 5.09
CA ASP A 285 11.64 -0.28 6.50
C ASP A 285 10.31 -0.13 7.25
N VAL A 286 9.45 -1.14 7.13
CA VAL A 286 8.12 -1.14 7.76
C VAL A 286 8.05 -2.20 8.85
N THR A 287 7.57 -1.80 10.04
CA THR A 287 7.24 -2.73 11.12
C THR A 287 5.77 -2.61 11.49
N VAL A 288 5.06 -3.74 11.52
CA VAL A 288 3.68 -3.84 12.00
C VAL A 288 3.63 -4.87 13.09
N GLN A 289 3.27 -4.44 14.29
CA GLN A 289 3.21 -5.34 15.44
C GLN A 289 2.01 -5.12 16.34
N ASP A 290 1.57 -6.21 16.97
CA ASP A 290 0.53 -6.19 17.99
C ASP A 290 -0.78 -5.53 17.52
N SER A 291 -1.03 -5.47 16.20
CA SER A 291 -2.09 -4.69 15.57
C SER A 291 -3.21 -5.56 15.01
N TYR A 292 -4.38 -4.96 14.78
CA TYR A 292 -5.58 -5.64 14.30
C TYR A 292 -6.08 -5.00 13.01
N ILE A 293 -6.19 -5.79 11.94
CA ILE A 293 -6.74 -5.39 10.65
C ILE A 293 -7.97 -6.26 10.39
N HIS A 294 -9.12 -5.62 10.22
CA HIS A 294 -10.40 -6.30 10.06
C HIS A 294 -11.43 -5.43 9.35
N ASP A 295 -12.58 -6.01 9.00
CA ASP A 295 -13.73 -5.30 8.42
C ASP A 295 -13.34 -4.36 7.26
N LEU A 296 -12.47 -4.87 6.38
CA LEU A 296 -12.15 -4.21 5.12
C LEU A 296 -13.37 -4.20 4.21
N VAL A 297 -13.48 -3.17 3.37
CA VAL A 297 -14.66 -2.89 2.57
C VAL A 297 -14.51 -3.46 1.18
N MET A 298 -15.21 -4.55 0.90
CA MET A 298 -15.26 -5.14 -0.44
C MET A 298 -16.19 -4.34 -1.35
N THR A 299 -15.78 -4.19 -2.62
CA THR A 299 -16.66 -3.79 -3.71
C THR A 299 -16.65 -4.83 -4.82
N SER A 300 -17.58 -4.71 -5.76
CA SER A 300 -17.60 -5.56 -6.94
C SER A 300 -16.33 -5.32 -7.77
N GLY A 301 -15.44 -6.32 -7.83
CA GLY A 301 -14.18 -6.25 -8.56
C GLY A 301 -13.00 -5.68 -7.79
N SER A 302 -13.14 -5.32 -6.50
CA SER A 302 -11.98 -4.93 -5.69
C SER A 302 -11.09 -6.12 -5.36
N HIS A 303 -9.81 -5.84 -5.15
CA HIS A 303 -8.80 -6.82 -4.78
C HIS A 303 -8.21 -6.43 -3.44
N ASN A 304 -8.96 -6.72 -2.37
CA ASN A 304 -8.59 -6.25 -1.05
C ASN A 304 -7.47 -7.09 -0.46
N ASP A 305 -6.49 -6.41 0.13
CA ASP A 305 -5.41 -7.01 0.88
C ASP A 305 -5.34 -6.46 2.30
N GLY A 306 -5.13 -7.34 3.27
CA GLY A 306 -4.84 -6.93 4.64
C GLY A 306 -3.53 -6.13 4.70
N MET A 307 -2.47 -6.70 4.13
CA MET A 307 -1.19 -6.00 3.95
C MET A 307 -0.57 -6.41 2.60
N GLN A 308 -0.22 -5.43 1.78
CA GLN A 308 0.34 -5.65 0.45
C GLN A 308 1.75 -5.09 0.35
N SER A 309 2.69 -5.90 -0.15
CA SER A 309 3.98 -5.43 -0.64
C SER A 309 4.15 -5.78 -2.12
N LEU A 310 4.55 -4.78 -2.91
CA LEU A 310 4.88 -4.91 -4.34
C LEU A 310 6.40 -4.77 -4.58
N GLY A 311 7.19 -5.14 -3.58
CA GLY A 311 8.63 -5.06 -3.54
C GLY A 311 9.06 -4.15 -2.40
N SER A 312 9.66 -4.74 -1.39
CA SER A 312 10.14 -4.05 -0.20
C SER A 312 11.41 -4.70 0.33
N ASP A 313 12.20 -3.92 1.04
CA ASP A 313 13.30 -4.39 1.86
C ASP A 313 13.04 -4.08 3.34
N ASN A 314 13.42 -5.00 4.22
CA ASN A 314 13.34 -4.84 5.68
C ASN A 314 11.91 -4.60 6.20
N VAL A 315 11.06 -5.63 6.09
CA VAL A 315 9.68 -5.60 6.60
C VAL A 315 9.46 -6.63 7.69
N THR A 316 8.88 -6.21 8.81
CA THR A 316 8.49 -7.07 9.93
C THR A 316 6.99 -7.00 10.19
N ILE A 317 6.31 -8.14 10.12
CA ILE A 317 4.90 -8.32 10.43
C ILE A 317 4.81 -9.34 11.56
N ARG A 318 4.62 -8.87 12.80
CA ARG A 318 4.75 -9.72 13.99
C ARG A 318 3.60 -9.60 14.96
N HIS A 319 3.03 -10.72 15.39
CA HIS A 319 2.01 -10.74 16.45
C HIS A 319 0.78 -9.87 16.14
N ASN A 320 0.32 -9.88 14.90
CA ASN A 320 -0.90 -9.19 14.47
C ASN A 320 -2.08 -10.14 14.34
N THR A 321 -3.29 -9.59 14.30
CA THR A 321 -4.47 -10.27 13.77
C THR A 321 -4.87 -9.62 12.45
N VAL A 322 -4.99 -10.41 11.37
CA VAL A 322 -5.37 -9.92 10.04
C VAL A 322 -6.48 -10.81 9.49
N LEU A 323 -7.71 -10.30 9.54
CA LEU A 323 -8.91 -11.02 9.13
C LEU A 323 -9.57 -10.26 8.00
N VAL A 324 -9.45 -10.79 6.78
CA VAL A 324 -10.01 -10.15 5.58
C VAL A 324 -11.31 -10.84 5.15
N PRO A 325 -12.32 -10.10 4.67
CA PRO A 325 -13.61 -10.69 4.33
C PRO A 325 -13.51 -11.71 3.17
N GLY A 326 -14.57 -12.50 3.00
CA GLY A 326 -14.70 -13.39 1.85
C GLY A 326 -14.67 -12.59 0.53
N GLY A 327 -13.95 -13.11 -0.46
CA GLY A 327 -13.74 -12.43 -1.75
C GLY A 327 -12.50 -11.54 -1.81
N SER A 328 -11.86 -11.23 -0.68
CA SER A 328 -10.56 -10.55 -0.66
C SER A 328 -9.46 -11.40 -1.33
N THR A 329 -8.37 -10.74 -1.73
CA THR A 329 -7.20 -11.39 -2.32
C THR A 329 -6.41 -12.12 -1.24
N SER A 330 -6.01 -11.43 -0.17
CA SER A 330 -5.16 -12.02 0.86
C SER A 330 -5.22 -11.29 2.21
N ALA A 331 -4.82 -11.98 3.28
CA ALA A 331 -4.45 -11.29 4.51
C ALA A 331 -3.09 -10.62 4.35
N ILE A 332 -2.12 -11.30 3.73
CA ILE A 332 -0.83 -10.72 3.36
C ILE A 332 -0.46 -11.16 1.94
N ILE A 333 -0.07 -10.21 1.09
CA ILE A 333 0.50 -10.50 -0.22
C ILE A 333 1.87 -9.87 -0.37
N LEU A 334 2.85 -10.71 -0.67
CA LEU A 334 4.19 -10.33 -1.08
C LEU A 334 4.34 -10.60 -2.57
N SER A 335 4.87 -9.63 -3.29
CA SER A 335 5.29 -9.78 -4.68
C SER A 335 6.38 -8.78 -5.01
N THR A 336 7.20 -9.09 -6.01
CA THR A 336 8.16 -8.11 -6.54
C THR A 336 7.52 -7.06 -7.44
N GLY A 337 6.28 -7.24 -7.89
CA GLY A 337 5.61 -6.25 -8.74
C GLY A 337 6.46 -5.75 -9.90
N SER A 338 6.72 -4.44 -9.92
CA SER A 338 7.65 -3.77 -10.84
C SER A 338 9.00 -3.43 -10.18
N ALA A 339 9.17 -3.77 -8.90
CA ALA A 339 10.37 -3.55 -8.13
C ALA A 339 11.52 -4.47 -8.57
N TRP A 340 12.74 -4.01 -8.28
CA TRP A 340 13.96 -4.74 -8.62
C TRP A 340 14.26 -5.87 -7.65
N SER A 341 13.78 -5.78 -6.41
CA SER A 341 13.95 -6.81 -5.39
C SER A 341 12.87 -6.76 -4.31
N MET A 342 12.76 -7.85 -3.56
CA MET A 342 12.01 -7.97 -2.32
C MET A 342 12.82 -8.83 -1.35
N LYS A 343 13.23 -8.29 -0.20
CA LYS A 343 14.20 -8.95 0.69
C LYS A 343 13.93 -8.68 2.16
N HIS A 344 14.46 -9.55 3.02
CA HIS A 344 14.44 -9.39 4.47
C HIS A 344 13.02 -9.16 5.02
N ILE A 345 12.13 -10.10 4.73
CA ILE A 345 10.72 -10.04 5.13
C ILE A 345 10.46 -11.08 6.21
N LEU A 346 9.94 -10.64 7.36
CA LEU A 346 9.53 -11.52 8.46
C LEU A 346 8.02 -11.45 8.66
N ILE A 347 7.34 -12.58 8.53
CA ILE A 347 5.93 -12.76 8.89
C ILE A 347 5.88 -13.77 10.04
N ASP A 348 5.87 -13.28 11.27
CA ASP A 348 6.02 -14.12 12.47
C ASP A 348 4.88 -14.02 13.46
N ASN A 349 4.41 -15.18 13.94
CA ASN A 349 3.48 -15.28 15.06
C ASN A 349 2.21 -14.43 14.87
N ASN A 350 1.62 -14.39 13.68
CA ASN A 350 0.36 -13.68 13.41
C ASN A 350 -0.84 -14.63 13.41
N LEU A 351 -2.04 -14.13 13.75
CA LEU A 351 -3.31 -14.78 13.45
C LEU A 351 -3.87 -14.21 12.15
N MET A 352 -4.11 -15.06 11.16
CA MET A 352 -4.56 -14.61 9.84
C MET A 352 -5.68 -15.48 9.31
N GLY A 353 -6.57 -14.92 8.51
CA GLY A 353 -7.64 -15.68 7.87
C GLY A 353 -8.32 -14.90 6.74
N GLY A 354 -8.89 -15.63 5.80
CA GLY A 354 -9.54 -15.07 4.62
C GLY A 354 -8.62 -15.04 3.41
N GLY A 355 -9.09 -14.39 2.34
CA GLY A 355 -8.37 -14.30 1.07
C GLY A 355 -8.59 -15.50 0.14
N ALA A 356 -8.14 -15.36 -1.10
CA ALA A 356 -7.96 -16.48 -2.03
C ALA A 356 -6.91 -17.46 -1.49
N TYR A 357 -5.77 -16.91 -1.06
CA TYR A 357 -4.87 -17.54 -0.11
C TYR A 357 -4.70 -16.60 1.09
N THR A 358 -4.47 -17.15 2.28
CA THR A 358 -4.21 -16.29 3.45
C THR A 358 -2.94 -15.47 3.25
N VAL A 359 -1.86 -16.12 2.79
CA VAL A 359 -0.57 -15.47 2.53
C VAL A 359 -0.02 -15.86 1.18
N TYR A 360 0.42 -14.86 0.40
CA TYR A 360 1.31 -15.04 -0.74
C TYR A 360 2.73 -14.67 -0.30
N GLY A 361 3.66 -15.63 -0.34
CA GLY A 361 5.06 -15.45 0.10
C GLY A 361 5.98 -14.80 -0.93
N GLY A 362 5.47 -14.57 -2.15
CA GLY A 362 6.12 -13.81 -3.21
C GLY A 362 7.25 -14.50 -3.98
N TYR A 363 7.45 -15.81 -3.80
CA TYR A 363 8.31 -16.59 -4.70
C TYR A 363 7.76 -17.98 -5.05
N GLN A 364 7.53 -18.21 -6.35
CA GLN A 364 7.20 -19.50 -6.93
C GLN A 364 8.20 -19.85 -8.05
N THR A 365 8.72 -21.08 -8.00
CA THR A 365 9.69 -21.60 -8.96
C THR A 365 9.09 -21.61 -10.38
N GLY A 366 9.84 -21.04 -11.34
CA GLY A 366 9.41 -20.97 -12.74
C GLY A 366 8.39 -19.86 -13.04
N VAL A 367 7.94 -19.13 -12.01
CA VAL A 367 7.06 -17.94 -12.16
C VAL A 367 7.82 -16.68 -11.76
N ASP A 368 8.44 -16.69 -10.58
CA ASP A 368 9.15 -15.55 -10.02
C ASP A 368 10.67 -15.64 -10.27
N VAL A 369 11.32 -14.47 -10.27
CA VAL A 369 12.76 -14.35 -10.53
C VAL A 369 13.53 -14.49 -9.23
N LEU A 370 14.20 -15.64 -9.04
CA LEU A 370 14.91 -15.97 -7.79
C LEU A 370 15.93 -14.90 -7.36
N SER A 371 16.64 -14.26 -8.29
CA SER A 371 17.62 -13.22 -7.94
C SER A 371 17.01 -11.94 -7.37
N ARG A 372 15.68 -11.78 -7.47
CA ARG A 372 14.94 -10.64 -6.92
C ARG A 372 14.38 -10.90 -5.55
N VAL A 373 14.26 -12.16 -5.11
CA VAL A 373 13.61 -12.51 -3.84
C VAL A 373 14.53 -13.34 -2.98
N SER A 374 14.81 -12.88 -1.77
CA SER A 374 15.56 -13.65 -0.78
C SER A 374 15.11 -13.30 0.64
N ASP A 375 15.43 -14.18 1.58
CA ASP A 375 15.30 -13.89 3.02
C ASP A 375 13.87 -13.55 3.45
N VAL A 376 12.89 -14.24 2.87
CA VAL A 376 11.49 -14.23 3.31
C VAL A 376 11.28 -15.36 4.31
N VAL A 377 10.85 -15.03 5.52
CA VAL A 377 10.58 -16.00 6.58
C VAL A 377 9.13 -15.88 7.02
N ILE A 378 8.38 -16.97 6.91
CA ILE A 378 6.98 -17.07 7.32
C ILE A 378 6.93 -18.12 8.44
N SER A 379 6.89 -17.65 9.69
CA SER A 379 7.09 -18.48 10.86
C SER A 379 6.01 -18.36 11.93
N ASN A 380 5.72 -19.48 12.61
CA ASN A 380 4.92 -19.52 13.84
C ASN A 380 3.50 -18.95 13.74
N ASN A 381 2.98 -18.75 12.52
CA ASN A 381 1.67 -18.14 12.33
C ASN A 381 0.53 -19.13 12.65
N ARG A 382 -0.64 -18.56 12.91
CA ARG A 382 -1.91 -19.25 13.16
C ARG A 382 -2.88 -18.89 12.03
N ILE A 383 -3.35 -19.89 11.31
CA ILE A 383 -4.33 -19.68 10.23
C ILE A 383 -5.73 -20.04 10.72
N SER A 384 -6.63 -19.06 10.73
CA SER A 384 -8.04 -19.24 11.13
C SER A 384 -8.87 -19.79 9.97
N THR A 385 -9.81 -20.67 10.32
CA THR A 385 -10.79 -21.26 9.41
C THR A 385 -12.17 -20.59 9.49
N THR A 386 -12.30 -19.55 10.31
CA THR A 386 -13.58 -18.85 10.58
C THR A 386 -14.14 -18.14 9.36
N ILE A 387 -13.28 -17.57 8.51
CA ILE A 387 -13.67 -16.91 7.26
C ILE A 387 -13.74 -17.93 6.11
N ASN A 388 -12.70 -18.77 5.98
CA ASN A 388 -12.61 -19.81 4.97
C ASN A 388 -12.14 -21.13 5.59
N PRO A 389 -12.81 -22.27 5.34
CA PRO A 389 -12.47 -23.56 5.96
C PRO A 389 -11.04 -24.05 5.70
N ARG A 390 -10.38 -23.54 4.66
CA ARG A 390 -9.00 -23.87 4.26
C ARG A 390 -8.03 -22.71 4.51
N GLY A 391 -8.38 -21.75 5.37
CA GLY A 391 -7.56 -20.56 5.65
C GLY A 391 -7.68 -19.47 4.60
N GLY A 392 -7.77 -19.86 3.33
CA GLY A 392 -8.25 -19.08 2.19
C GLY A 392 -9.15 -19.95 1.33
N VAL A 393 -9.64 -19.43 0.21
CA VAL A 393 -10.46 -20.23 -0.75
C VAL A 393 -9.69 -21.44 -1.27
N TYR A 394 -8.42 -21.23 -1.64
CA TYR A 394 -7.55 -22.25 -2.24
C TYR A 394 -6.57 -22.87 -1.25
N GLY A 395 -6.25 -22.16 -0.17
CA GLY A 395 -5.39 -22.67 0.88
C GLY A 395 -4.78 -21.54 1.73
N PRO A 396 -3.92 -21.90 2.69
CA PRO A 396 -3.29 -20.93 3.58
C PRO A 396 -2.11 -20.18 2.91
N PHE A 397 -1.38 -20.84 2.01
CA PHE A 397 -0.13 -20.32 1.46
C PHE A 397 -0.02 -20.52 -0.06
N ALA A 398 0.54 -19.52 -0.75
CA ALA A 398 0.96 -19.57 -2.15
C ALA A 398 2.31 -18.87 -2.32
N SER A 399 3.09 -19.22 -3.35
CA SER A 399 4.40 -18.61 -3.64
C SER A 399 5.36 -18.64 -2.45
N VAL A 400 5.54 -19.82 -1.86
CA VAL A 400 6.38 -20.06 -0.66
C VAL A 400 7.56 -20.99 -0.94
N ASP A 401 8.06 -21.01 -2.18
CA ASP A 401 9.07 -21.97 -2.60
C ASP A 401 10.47 -21.65 -2.02
N LYS A 402 11.24 -22.71 -1.78
CA LYS A 402 12.67 -22.60 -1.48
C LYS A 402 13.48 -22.27 -2.74
N PRO A 403 14.64 -21.60 -2.61
CA PRO A 403 15.29 -21.19 -1.37
C PRO A 403 14.90 -19.79 -0.87
N ALA A 404 14.11 -19.03 -1.64
CA ALA A 404 13.79 -17.63 -1.30
C ALA A 404 12.92 -17.51 -0.05
N VAL A 405 12.00 -18.46 0.15
CA VAL A 405 11.05 -18.45 1.28
C VAL A 405 11.33 -19.62 2.22
N THR A 406 11.38 -19.31 3.51
CA THR A 406 11.41 -20.29 4.60
C THR A 406 10.06 -20.31 5.31
N LEU A 407 9.35 -21.43 5.19
CA LEU A 407 8.07 -21.69 5.87
C LEU A 407 8.29 -22.65 7.06
N THR A 408 7.94 -22.25 8.28
CA THR A 408 8.16 -23.09 9.47
C THR A 408 7.21 -22.79 10.63
N GLY A 409 6.84 -23.77 11.45
CA GLY A 409 6.07 -23.55 12.69
C GLY A 409 4.64 -23.02 12.52
N ASN A 410 4.16 -22.86 11.29
CA ASN A 410 2.79 -22.41 11.01
C ASN A 410 1.80 -23.55 11.29
N VAL A 411 0.68 -23.24 11.95
CA VAL A 411 -0.34 -24.23 12.31
C VAL A 411 -1.74 -23.66 12.11
N TRP A 412 -2.74 -24.53 12.01
CA TRP A 412 -4.14 -24.13 12.07
C TRP A 412 -4.49 -23.59 13.46
N HIS A 413 -5.18 -22.45 13.51
CA HIS A 413 -5.61 -21.83 14.76
C HIS A 413 -6.79 -22.58 15.39
N ASP A 414 -7.79 -22.87 14.56
CA ASP A 414 -9.11 -23.35 14.95
C ASP A 414 -9.60 -24.41 13.96
N GLY A 415 -10.87 -24.83 14.12
CA GLY A 415 -11.48 -25.85 13.27
C GLY A 415 -10.96 -27.27 13.52
N PRO A 416 -11.35 -28.24 12.68
CA PRO A 416 -11.03 -29.67 12.87
C PRO A 416 -9.53 -30.00 12.86
N ASN A 417 -8.69 -29.10 12.33
CA ASN A 417 -7.25 -29.29 12.22
C ASN A 417 -6.46 -28.42 13.21
N ALA A 418 -7.11 -27.76 14.18
CA ALA A 418 -6.45 -26.88 15.15
C ALA A 418 -5.17 -27.49 15.75
N GLY A 419 -4.09 -26.71 15.77
CA GLY A 419 -2.77 -27.10 16.25
C GLY A 419 -1.95 -27.97 15.29
N ARG A 420 -2.54 -28.48 14.18
CA ARG A 420 -1.78 -29.23 13.17
C ARG A 420 -0.92 -28.30 12.33
N ALA A 421 0.29 -28.75 12.01
CA ALA A 421 1.20 -28.04 11.13
C ALA A 421 0.62 -27.84 9.72
N ILE A 422 0.96 -26.70 9.15
CA ILE A 422 0.69 -26.34 7.76
C ILE A 422 2.03 -26.35 7.03
N SER A 423 2.12 -27.19 6.00
CA SER A 423 3.32 -27.39 5.19
C SER A 423 3.24 -26.70 3.85
#